data_AF-A0A1D8TS36-F1
#
_entry.id   AF-A0A1D8TS36-F1
#
_cell.length_a   1.000
_cell.length_b   1.000
_cell.length_c   1.000
_cell.angle_alpha   90.00
_cell.angle_beta   90.00
_cell.angle_gamma   90.00
#
_symmetry.space_group_name_H-M   'P 1'
#
loop_
_entity.id
_entity.type
_entity.pdbx_description
1 polymer ?
#
loop_
_entity_poly.entity_id
_entity_poly.type
_entity_poly.pdbx_seq_one_letter_code
_entity_poly.pdbx_strand_id
1 'polypeptide(L)'
;MEIEPDSPDLLNNLAGTYQMQGRTEEAYNLLSELSSKYPDYLFPIISLARLKIKKGEIAEAEALLKPLISRKRFQFSEFSNFCTAQIELFMAKKDKDSARKWLQMWENLDPENPELLPWKLKLDGNNLLNKLKSMVSGW
;
A
#
# COMPACT_ATOMS: atom_id res chain seq x y z
N MET A 1 -11.24 23.50 18.88
CA MET A 1 -11.28 22.61 17.70
C MET A 1 -12.19 21.48 18.06
N GLU A 2 -13.43 21.52 17.58
CA GLU A 2 -14.35 20.39 17.68
C GLU A 2 -13.81 19.28 16.78
N ILE A 3 -13.60 18.10 17.36
CA ILE A 3 -13.30 16.89 16.59
C ILE A 3 -14.62 16.52 15.94
N GLU A 4 -14.76 16.71 14.63
CA GLU A 4 -15.91 16.19 13.89
C GLU A 4 -15.79 14.66 13.84
N PRO A 5 -16.63 13.91 14.58
CA PRO A 5 -16.49 12.47 14.70
C PRO A 5 -16.70 11.73 13.36
N ASP A 6 -17.24 12.42 12.36
CA ASP A 6 -17.57 11.89 11.03
C ASP A 6 -16.57 12.32 9.94
N SER A 7 -15.41 12.87 10.30
CA SER A 7 -14.40 13.22 9.30
C SER A 7 -13.84 11.96 8.59
N PRO A 8 -13.63 12.00 7.26
CA PRO A 8 -13.23 10.82 6.48
C PRO A 8 -11.91 10.21 6.95
N ASP A 9 -10.98 11.03 7.45
CA ASP A 9 -9.70 10.58 8.00
C ASP A 9 -9.86 9.78 9.29
N LEU A 10 -10.75 10.21 10.20
CA LEU A 10 -11.04 9.48 11.43
C LEU A 10 -11.74 8.15 11.14
N LEU A 11 -12.68 8.14 10.21
CA LEU A 11 -13.37 6.92 9.78
C LEU A 11 -12.40 5.95 9.08
N ASN A 12 -11.45 6.44 8.28
CA ASN A 12 -10.40 5.61 7.70
C ASN A 12 -9.47 5.01 8.77
N ASN A 13 -9.10 5.80 9.78
CA ASN A 13 -8.31 5.30 10.91
C ASN A 13 -9.08 4.27 11.75
N LEU A 14 -10.39 4.45 11.92
CA LEU A 14 -11.27 3.47 12.56
C LEU A 14 -11.31 2.16 11.76
N ALA A 15 -11.44 2.22 10.44
CA ALA A 15 -11.36 1.04 9.60
C ALA A 15 -10.01 0.31 9.74
N GLY A 16 -8.89 1.05 9.78
CA GLY A 16 -7.58 0.46 10.07
C GLY A 16 -7.53 -0.23 11.44
N THR A 17 -8.17 0.36 12.44
CA THR A 17 -8.30 -0.23 13.79
C THR A 17 -9.12 -1.51 13.77
N TYR A 18 -10.24 -1.55 13.03
CA TYR A 18 -11.00 -2.79 12.83
C TYR A 18 -10.18 -3.89 12.15
N GLN A 19 -9.36 -3.55 11.15
CA GLN A 19 -8.46 -4.53 10.52
C GLN A 19 -7.47 -5.11 11.54
N MET A 20 -6.87 -4.28 12.39
CA MET A 20 -5.94 -4.74 13.44
C MET A 20 -6.61 -5.65 14.47
N GLN A 21 -7.90 -5.46 14.72
CA GLN A 21 -8.71 -6.30 15.61
C GLN A 21 -9.25 -7.58 14.93
N GLY A 22 -8.95 -7.81 13.64
CA GLY A 22 -9.51 -8.92 12.87
C GLY A 22 -10.97 -8.74 12.45
N ARG A 23 -11.57 -7.57 12.73
CA ARG A 23 -12.95 -7.19 12.40
C ARG A 23 -13.05 -6.78 10.92
N THR A 24 -12.75 -7.73 10.04
CA THR A 24 -12.53 -7.49 8.61
C THR A 24 -13.79 -6.99 7.89
N GLU A 25 -14.97 -7.50 8.25
CA GLU A 25 -16.23 -7.10 7.61
C GLU A 25 -16.65 -5.68 8.00
N GLU A 26 -16.41 -5.26 9.23
CA GLU A 26 -16.68 -3.89 9.68
C GLU A 26 -15.73 -2.89 9.02
N ALA A 27 -14.45 -3.25 8.91
CA ALA A 27 -13.50 -2.47 8.12
C ALA A 27 -13.95 -2.37 6.65
N TYR A 28 -14.37 -3.47 6.04
CA TYR A 28 -14.79 -3.50 4.65
C TYR A 28 -16.00 -2.59 4.39
N ASN A 29 -17.03 -2.68 5.24
CA ASN A 29 -18.24 -1.86 5.11
C ASN A 29 -17.92 -0.38 5.23
N LEU A 30 -17.11 0.00 6.24
CA LEU A 30 -16.74 1.39 6.45
C LEU A 30 -15.90 1.96 5.30
N LEU A 31 -14.93 1.20 4.80
CA LEU A 31 -14.12 1.61 3.65
C LEU A 31 -14.95 1.70 2.36
N SER A 32 -15.94 0.81 2.19
CA SER A 32 -16.86 0.83 1.04
C SER A 32 -17.74 2.08 1.06
N GLU A 33 -18.25 2.45 2.23
CA GLU A 33 -19.00 3.70 2.41
C GLU A 33 -18.12 4.91 2.10
N LEU A 34 -16.92 4.98 2.69
CA LEU A 34 -15.99 6.09 2.48
C LEU A 34 -15.56 6.24 1.02
N SER A 35 -15.22 5.15 0.34
CA SER A 35 -14.84 5.20 -1.08
C SER A 35 -15.98 5.65 -1.99
N SER A 36 -17.22 5.32 -1.64
CA SER A 36 -18.41 5.75 -2.38
C SER A 36 -18.73 7.23 -2.14
N LYS A 37 -18.61 7.69 -0.88
CA LYS A 37 -18.92 9.07 -0.48
C LYS A 37 -17.82 10.07 -0.84
N TYR A 38 -16.56 9.62 -0.83
CA TYR A 38 -15.38 10.44 -1.07
C TYR A 38 -14.46 9.77 -2.12
N PRO A 39 -14.85 9.73 -3.40
CA PRO A 39 -14.09 9.02 -4.44
C PRO A 39 -12.70 9.59 -4.71
N ASP A 40 -12.45 10.85 -4.33
CA ASP A 40 -11.13 11.48 -4.43
C ASP A 40 -10.22 11.22 -3.22
N TYR A 41 -10.77 10.68 -2.12
CA TYR A 41 -10.03 10.26 -0.95
C TYR A 41 -9.52 8.84 -1.18
N LEU A 42 -8.22 8.70 -1.45
CA LEU A 42 -7.70 7.44 -2.00
C LEU A 42 -7.47 6.34 -0.95
N PHE A 43 -7.32 6.70 0.32
CA PHE A 43 -6.99 5.74 1.38
C PHE A 43 -8.01 4.59 1.51
N PRO A 44 -9.34 4.84 1.47
CA PRO A 44 -10.32 3.76 1.50
C PRO A 44 -10.23 2.82 0.30
N ILE A 45 -10.03 3.36 -0.90
CA ILE A 45 -9.92 2.57 -2.14
C ILE A 45 -8.68 1.66 -2.09
N ILE A 46 -7.53 2.23 -1.69
CA ILE A 46 -6.28 1.49 -1.52
C ILE A 46 -6.43 0.41 -0.45
N SER A 47 -7.06 0.72 0.68
CA SER A 47 -7.28 -0.23 1.77
C SER A 47 -8.20 -1.38 1.38
N LEU A 48 -9.27 -1.10 0.61
CA LEU A 48 -10.13 -2.13 0.02
C LEU A 48 -9.35 -3.06 -0.91
N ALA A 49 -8.51 -2.51 -1.79
CA ALA A 49 -7.67 -3.31 -2.67
C ALA A 49 -6.74 -4.24 -1.88
N ARG A 50 -6.12 -3.75 -0.80
CA ARG A 50 -5.27 -4.57 0.08
C ARG A 50 -6.04 -5.66 0.81
N LEU A 51 -7.29 -5.40 1.25
CA LEU A 51 -8.17 -6.43 1.80
C LEU A 51 -8.49 -7.51 0.75
N LYS A 52 -8.81 -7.11 -0.47
CA LYS A 52 -9.04 -8.02 -1.61
C LYS A 52 -7.80 -8.87 -1.91
N ILE A 53 -6.60 -8.29 -1.92
CA ILE A 53 -5.34 -9.04 -2.08
C ILE A 53 -5.18 -10.10 -0.98
N LYS A 54 -5.42 -9.75 0.29
CA LYS A 54 -5.35 -10.68 1.42
C LYS A 54 -6.36 -11.81 1.33
N LYS A 55 -7.56 -11.55 0.78
CA LYS A 55 -8.60 -12.55 0.52
C LYS A 55 -8.31 -13.43 -0.73
N GLY A 56 -7.27 -13.11 -1.51
CA GLY A 56 -6.95 -13.81 -2.76
C GLY A 56 -7.76 -13.34 -3.97
N GLU A 57 -8.55 -12.29 -3.82
CA GLU A 57 -9.42 -11.70 -4.83
C GLU A 57 -8.63 -10.73 -5.73
N ILE A 58 -7.62 -11.27 -6.41
CA ILE A 58 -6.56 -10.48 -7.07
C ILE A 58 -7.10 -9.61 -8.22
N ALA A 59 -8.04 -10.13 -9.01
CA ALA A 59 -8.62 -9.40 -10.14
C ALA A 59 -9.42 -8.17 -9.68
N GLU A 60 -10.16 -8.29 -8.57
CA GLU A 60 -10.95 -7.21 -7.99
C GLU A 60 -10.05 -6.14 -7.37
N ALA A 61 -8.97 -6.56 -6.70
CA ALA A 61 -7.95 -5.62 -6.21
C ALA A 61 -7.30 -4.81 -7.35
N GLU A 62 -6.94 -5.48 -8.44
CA GLU A 62 -6.37 -4.83 -9.62
C GLU A 62 -7.36 -3.83 -10.25
N ALA A 63 -8.64 -4.19 -10.32
CA ALA A 63 -9.69 -3.29 -10.81
C ALA A 63 -9.83 -2.02 -9.97
N LEU A 64 -9.68 -2.13 -8.64
CA LEU A 64 -9.70 -0.97 -7.73
C LEU A 64 -8.48 -0.07 -7.89
N LEU A 65 -7.28 -0.64 -8.11
CA LEU A 65 -6.03 0.13 -8.20
C LEU A 65 -5.77 0.72 -9.58
N LYS A 66 -6.28 0.10 -10.65
CA LYS A 66 -6.02 0.52 -12.04
C LYS A 66 -6.37 1.98 -12.34
N PRO A 67 -7.51 2.54 -11.90
CA PRO A 67 -7.84 3.95 -12.17
C PRO A 67 -6.82 4.92 -11.55
N LEU A 68 -6.23 4.56 -10.42
CA LEU A 68 -5.32 5.42 -9.65
C LEU A 68 -4.01 5.65 -10.42
N ILE A 69 -3.56 4.69 -11.24
CA ILE A 69 -2.33 4.81 -12.07
C ILE A 69 -2.40 6.06 -12.97
N SER A 70 -3.58 6.41 -13.45
CA SER A 70 -3.79 7.51 -14.39
C SER A 70 -3.95 8.89 -13.72
N ARG A 71 -3.98 8.96 -12.38
CA ARG A 71 -4.16 10.24 -11.69
C ARG A 71 -2.90 11.11 -11.86
N LYS A 72 -3.14 12.38 -12.18
CA LYS A 72 -2.08 13.39 -12.37
C LYS A 72 -1.48 13.91 -11.06
N ARG A 73 -2.16 13.72 -9.94
CA ARG A 73 -1.76 14.23 -8.63
C ARG A 73 -2.05 13.18 -7.55
N PHE A 74 -1.05 12.92 -6.74
CA PHE A 74 -1.12 12.19 -5.49
C PHE A 74 -0.64 13.12 -4.38
N GLN A 75 -1.27 13.09 -3.21
CA GLN A 75 -0.58 13.53 -2.01
C GLN A 75 0.55 12.54 -1.69
N PHE A 76 1.63 13.01 -1.06
CA PHE A 76 2.82 12.19 -0.85
C PHE A 76 2.54 10.90 -0.06
N SER A 77 1.73 10.97 1.00
CA SER A 77 1.31 9.82 1.80
C SER A 77 0.41 8.84 1.03
N GLU A 78 -0.41 9.33 0.10
CA GLU A 78 -1.23 8.48 -0.78
C GLU A 78 -0.35 7.70 -1.76
N PHE A 79 0.73 8.31 -2.25
CA PHE A 79 1.64 7.68 -3.20
C PHE A 79 2.38 6.48 -2.60
N SER A 80 2.92 6.61 -1.39
CA SER A 80 3.60 5.49 -0.69
C SER A 80 2.64 4.34 -0.40
N ASN A 81 1.42 4.64 0.06
CA ASN A 81 0.37 3.63 0.27
C ASN A 81 -0.04 2.94 -1.03
N PHE A 82 -0.15 3.70 -2.11
CA PHE A 82 -0.46 3.17 -3.44
C PHE A 82 0.65 2.25 -3.96
N CYS A 83 1.92 2.67 -3.84
CA CYS A 83 3.07 1.84 -4.20
C CYS A 83 3.09 0.53 -3.41
N THR A 84 2.85 0.59 -2.10
CA THR A 84 2.73 -0.59 -1.25
C THR A 84 1.66 -1.55 -1.75
N ALA A 85 0.47 -1.05 -2.07
CA ALA A 85 -0.62 -1.88 -2.60
C ALA A 85 -0.29 -2.50 -3.97
N GLN A 86 0.41 -1.77 -4.85
CA GLN A 86 0.87 -2.31 -6.13
C GLN A 86 1.92 -3.41 -5.94
N ILE A 87 2.89 -3.21 -5.04
CA ILE A 87 3.88 -4.24 -4.71
C ILE A 87 3.19 -5.48 -4.15
N GLU A 88 2.23 -5.33 -3.23
CA GLU A 88 1.42 -6.43 -2.70
C GLU A 88 0.67 -7.18 -3.81
N LEU A 89 0.05 -6.44 -4.74
CA LEU A 89 -0.68 -7.01 -5.87
C LEU A 89 0.23 -7.86 -6.76
N PHE A 90 1.37 -7.31 -7.19
CA PHE A 90 2.29 -8.03 -8.06
C PHE A 90 2.96 -9.21 -7.36
N MET A 91 3.23 -9.10 -6.06
CA MET A 91 3.68 -10.22 -5.26
C MET A 91 2.64 -11.34 -5.20
N ALA A 92 1.36 -11.02 -5.04
CA ALA A 92 0.28 -12.00 -5.09
C ALA A 92 0.12 -12.65 -6.47
N LYS A 93 0.37 -11.89 -7.55
CA LYS A 93 0.45 -12.39 -8.94
C LYS A 93 1.73 -13.20 -9.24
N LYS A 94 2.64 -13.33 -8.27
CA LYS A 94 3.97 -13.95 -8.41
C LYS A 94 4.86 -13.24 -9.46
N ASP A 95 4.56 -11.99 -9.77
CA ASP A 95 5.33 -11.13 -10.69
C ASP A 95 6.26 -10.21 -9.88
N LYS A 96 7.40 -10.77 -9.45
CA LYS A 96 8.38 -10.03 -8.65
C LYS A 96 9.05 -8.89 -9.42
N ASP A 97 9.09 -8.97 -10.75
CA ASP A 97 9.75 -7.95 -11.56
C ASP A 97 8.92 -6.67 -11.63
N SER A 98 7.60 -6.79 -11.82
CA SER A 98 6.70 -5.65 -11.72
C SER A 98 6.68 -5.08 -10.29
N ALA A 99 6.68 -5.95 -9.26
CA ALA A 99 6.81 -5.50 -7.87
C ALA A 99 8.09 -4.68 -7.64
N ARG A 100 9.23 -5.10 -8.19
CA ARG A 100 10.50 -4.37 -8.08
C ARG A 100 10.46 -3.01 -8.80
N LYS A 101 9.80 -2.91 -9.95
CA LYS A 101 9.63 -1.62 -10.65
C LYS A 101 8.86 -0.62 -9.80
N TRP A 102 7.80 -1.06 -9.12
CA TRP A 102 7.05 -0.21 -8.19
C TRP A 102 7.89 0.19 -6.98
N LEU A 103 8.66 -0.73 -6.40
CA LEU A 103 9.57 -0.41 -5.30
C LEU A 103 10.64 0.62 -5.72
N GLN A 104 11.23 0.45 -6.90
CA GLN A 104 12.23 1.39 -7.43
C GLN A 104 11.62 2.78 -7.67
N MET A 105 10.40 2.84 -8.21
CA MET A 105 9.71 4.11 -8.42
C MET A 105 9.42 4.80 -7.09
N TRP A 106 9.02 4.05 -6.06
CA TRP A 106 8.83 4.60 -4.72
C TRP A 106 10.15 5.12 -4.14
N GLU A 107 11.22 4.35 -4.21
CA GLU A 107 12.56 4.75 -3.74
C GLU A 107 13.08 6.01 -4.44
N ASN A 108 12.84 6.16 -5.75
CA ASN A 108 13.26 7.35 -6.48
C ASN A 108 12.55 8.63 -6.01
N LEU A 109 11.33 8.52 -5.49
CA LEU A 109 10.53 9.66 -5.03
C LEU A 109 10.72 9.96 -3.55
N ASP A 110 10.96 8.93 -2.73
CA ASP A 110 11.14 9.04 -1.28
C ASP A 110 12.22 8.07 -0.77
N PRO A 111 13.51 8.31 -1.07
CA PRO A 111 14.57 7.35 -0.79
C PRO A 111 14.82 7.11 0.70
N GLU A 112 14.44 8.06 1.56
CA GLU A 112 14.61 7.99 3.01
C GLU A 112 13.43 7.30 3.72
N ASN A 113 12.39 6.89 2.98
CA ASN A 113 11.23 6.25 3.57
C ASN A 113 11.61 4.92 4.25
N PRO A 114 11.40 4.78 5.57
CA PRO A 114 11.75 3.56 6.30
C PRO A 114 10.92 2.35 5.83
N GLU A 115 9.74 2.55 5.24
CA GLU A 115 8.88 1.47 4.73
C GLU A 115 9.46 0.77 3.49
N LEU A 116 10.46 1.34 2.83
CA LEU A 116 11.15 0.69 1.70
C LEU A 116 11.94 -0.55 2.14
N LEU A 117 12.49 -0.55 3.36
CA LEU A 117 13.41 -1.58 3.82
C LEU A 117 12.77 -2.98 3.88
N PRO A 118 11.57 -3.17 4.49
CA PRO A 118 10.87 -4.45 4.44
C PRO A 118 10.66 -4.98 3.01
N TRP A 119 10.33 -4.09 2.06
CA TRP A 119 10.13 -4.47 0.67
C TRP A 119 11.43 -4.86 -0.04
N LYS A 120 12.51 -4.11 0.18
CA LYS A 120 13.86 -4.45 -0.31
C LYS A 120 14.31 -5.82 0.19
N LEU A 121 14.08 -6.12 1.47
CA LEU A 121 14.41 -7.43 2.04
C LEU A 121 13.55 -8.56 1.43
N LYS A 122 12.24 -8.32 1.26
CA LYS A 122 11.32 -9.32 0.72
C LYS A 122 11.58 -9.64 -0.76
N LEU A 123 11.98 -8.64 -1.55
CA LEU A 123 12.20 -8.77 -3.00
C LEU A 123 13.64 -9.17 -3.34
N ASP A 124 14.62 -8.65 -2.62
CA ASP A 124 16.04 -8.74 -2.96
C ASP A 124 16.92 -9.30 -1.83
N GLY A 125 16.33 -9.92 -0.79
CA GLY A 125 17.02 -10.33 0.44
C GLY A 125 18.38 -11.03 0.26
N ASN A 126 18.53 -11.91 -0.74
CA ASN A 126 19.83 -12.54 -1.05
C ASN A 126 20.85 -11.54 -1.63
N ASN A 127 20.42 -10.65 -2.52
CA ASN A 127 21.28 -9.66 -3.15
C ASN A 127 21.67 -8.55 -2.15
N LEU A 128 20.74 -8.15 -1.27
CA LEU A 128 21.00 -7.13 -0.26
C LEU A 128 22.01 -7.61 0.78
N LEU A 129 21.85 -8.85 1.27
CA LEU A 129 22.80 -9.46 2.20
C LEU A 129 24.19 -9.62 1.59
N ASN A 130 24.26 -9.99 0.30
CA ASN A 130 25.54 -10.08 -0.42
C ASN A 130 26.20 -8.70 -0.59
N LYS A 131 25.43 -7.66 -0.90
CA LYS A 131 25.92 -6.28 -1.00
C LYS A 131 26.43 -5.75 0.34
N LEU A 132 25.70 -6.00 1.43
CA LEU A 132 26.13 -5.65 2.79
C LEU A 132 27.43 -6.36 3.17
N LYS A 133 27.53 -7.67 2.91
CA LYS A 133 28.78 -8.43 3.13
C LYS A 133 29.95 -7.83 2.37
N SER A 134 29.78 -7.47 1.08
CA SER A 134 30.85 -6.85 0.28
C SER A 134 31.32 -5.48 0.77
N MET A 135 30.44 -4.71 1.43
CA MET A 135 30.80 -3.40 2.00
C MET A 135 31.58 -3.52 3.31
N VAL A 136 31.36 -4.60 4.07
CA VAL A 136 32.06 -4.84 5.35
C VAL A 136 33.36 -5.63 5.14
N SER A 137 33.46 -6.46 4.10
CA SER A 137 34.68 -7.22 3.77
C SER A 137 35.73 -6.42 2.99
N GLY A 138 35.52 -5.11 2.78
CA GLY A 138 36.44 -4.21 2.09
C GLY A 138 37.37 -3.41 3.02
N TRP A 139 37.41 -3.76 4.31
CA TRP A 139 38.27 -3.15 5.35
C TRP A 139 39.29 -4.16 5.87
#